data_AF-A0A1M6V3A0-F1
#
_entry.id   AF-A0A1M6V3A0-F1
#
_cell.length_a   1.000
_cell.length_b   1.000
_cell.length_c   1.000
_cell.angle_alpha   90.00
_cell.angle_beta   90.00
_cell.angle_gamma   90.00
#
_symmetry.space_group_name_H-M   'P 1'
#
loop_
_entity.id
_entity.type
_entity.pdbx_description
1 polymer ?
#
loop_
_entity_poly.entity_id
_entity_poly.type
_entity_poly.pdbx_seq_one_letter_code
_entity_poly.pdbx_strand_id
1 'polypeptide(L)'
;MRKVFYPFLLLTFICLLAGCAKKAPPVEFRPLQLHWFVAPGQNEDELPNKDACVIRLTGKLMAEPAVQASPIGELEFRVVYGQSTEMAEILEFKGICEDDALQNNVECQWSATCDSQLNIVVKFHNGE
;
A
#
# COMPACT_ATOMS: atom_id res chain seq x y z
N MET A 1 44.75 22.83 38.21
CA MET A 1 43.60 21.91 38.12
C MET A 1 43.02 21.97 36.71
N ARG A 2 43.51 21.16 35.75
CA ARG A 2 43.12 21.31 34.33
C ARG A 2 43.28 20.03 33.48
N LYS A 3 43.17 18.84 34.10
CA LYS A 3 43.40 17.55 33.41
C LYS A 3 42.24 16.55 33.50
N VAL A 4 41.13 16.88 34.17
CA VAL A 4 40.01 15.95 34.42
C VAL A 4 38.82 16.16 33.46
N PHE A 5 38.79 17.27 32.72
CA PHE A 5 37.67 17.60 31.82
C PHE A 5 37.74 16.96 30.42
N TYR A 6 38.94 16.56 29.96
CA TYR A 6 39.14 15.98 28.64
C TYR A 6 38.62 14.55 28.45
N PRO A 7 38.75 13.60 29.41
CA PRO A 7 38.29 12.23 29.19
C PRO A 7 36.75 12.13 29.21
N PHE A 8 36.07 13.00 29.96
CA PHE A 8 34.61 13.00 30.05
C PHE A 8 33.96 13.45 28.73
N LEU A 9 34.54 14.48 28.09
CA LEU A 9 34.09 15.00 26.79
C LEU A 9 34.30 14.00 25.65
N LEU A 10 35.39 13.23 25.71
CA LEU A 10 35.66 12.16 24.74
C LEU A 10 34.68 10.99 24.87
N LEU A 11 34.33 10.59 26.10
CA LEU A 11 33.40 9.49 26.34
C LEU A 11 31.99 9.81 25.85
N THR A 12 31.51 11.04 26.09
CA THR A 12 30.23 11.52 25.55
C THR A 12 30.20 11.55 24.02
N PHE A 13 31.33 11.88 23.37
CA PHE A 13 31.42 11.90 21.91
C PHE A 13 31.38 10.49 21.30
N ILE A 14 32.00 9.50 21.97
CA ILE A 14 31.93 8.09 21.55
C ILE A 14 30.52 7.52 21.76
N CYS A 15 29.84 7.86 22.85
CA CYS A 15 28.44 7.47 23.06
C CYS A 15 27.48 8.14 22.07
N LEU A 16 27.76 9.37 21.61
CA LEU A 16 27.00 10.04 20.54
C LEU A 16 27.20 9.37 19.17
N LEU A 17 28.41 8.89 18.86
CA LEU A 17 28.68 8.15 17.63
C LEU A 17 28.12 6.71 17.67
N ALA A 18 28.06 6.09 18.84
CA ALA A 18 27.44 4.77 19.04
C ALA A 18 25.90 4.84 19.16
N GLY A 19 25.35 6.06 19.26
CA GLY A 19 23.92 6.34 19.29
C GLY A 19 23.25 6.09 17.95
N CYS A 20 22.94 4.82 17.69
CA CYS A 20 21.77 4.41 16.92
C CYS A 20 21.75 4.79 15.42
N ALA A 21 22.80 4.46 14.67
CA ALA A 21 22.56 3.99 13.30
C ALA A 21 21.94 2.59 13.37
N LYS A 22 20.69 2.49 13.84
CA LYS A 22 19.89 1.26 13.69
C LYS A 22 19.73 1.08 12.19
N LYS A 23 20.43 0.10 11.63
CA LYS A 23 20.24 -0.33 10.24
C LYS A 23 18.74 -0.61 10.12
N ALA A 24 18.04 0.21 9.32
CA ALA A 24 16.64 -0.03 9.06
C ALA A 24 16.54 -1.49 8.60
N PRO A 25 15.59 -2.28 9.14
CA PRO A 25 15.41 -3.64 8.66
C PRO A 25 15.25 -3.58 7.14
N PRO A 26 15.87 -4.50 6.39
CA PRO A 26 15.69 -4.55 4.95
C PRO A 26 14.18 -4.60 4.68
N VAL A 27 13.68 -3.65 3.89
CA VAL A 27 12.30 -3.66 3.43
C VAL A 27 12.18 -4.88 2.52
N GLU A 28 11.56 -5.95 3.01
CA GLU A 28 11.19 -7.08 2.17
C GLU A 28 10.13 -6.59 1.18
N PHE A 29 10.57 -6.35 -0.06
CA PHE A 29 9.66 -6.03 -1.15
C PHE A 29 8.80 -7.26 -1.42
N ARG A 30 7.52 -7.18 -1.05
CA ARG A 30 6.52 -8.18 -1.43
C ARG A 30 5.91 -7.78 -2.78
N PRO A 31 6.08 -8.60 -3.83
CA PRO A 31 5.42 -8.35 -5.09
C PRO A 31 3.90 -8.43 -4.90
N LEU A 32 3.21 -7.48 -5.52
CA LEU A 32 1.77 -7.39 -5.55
C LEU A 32 1.34 -7.46 -7.01
N GLN A 33 0.62 -8.51 -7.37
CA GLN A 33 0.11 -8.71 -8.72
C GLN A 33 -1.35 -8.27 -8.78
N LEU A 34 -1.68 -7.40 -9.74
CA LEU A 34 -3.02 -6.84 -9.92
C LEU A 34 -3.51 -7.18 -11.33
N HIS A 35 -4.54 -8.01 -11.40
CA HIS A 35 -5.23 -8.36 -12.64
C HIS A 35 -6.47 -7.50 -12.79
N TRP A 36 -6.43 -6.54 -13.70
CA TRP A 36 -7.47 -5.54 -13.86
C TRP A 36 -8.54 -5.97 -14.85
N PHE A 37 -9.81 -5.89 -14.44
CA PHE A 37 -10.98 -6.23 -15.23
C PHE A 37 -11.99 -5.09 -15.17
N VAL A 38 -12.45 -4.64 -16.32
CA VAL A 38 -13.51 -3.64 -16.40
C VAL A 38 -14.83 -4.25 -15.95
N ALA A 39 -15.62 -3.46 -15.23
CA ALA A 39 -16.94 -3.86 -14.76
C ALA A 39 -17.85 -4.24 -15.96
N PRO A 40 -18.66 -5.31 -15.85
CA PRO A 40 -19.52 -5.75 -16.94
C PRO A 40 -20.41 -4.63 -17.47
N GLY A 41 -20.44 -4.47 -18.79
CA GLY A 41 -21.28 -3.47 -19.47
C GLY A 41 -20.70 -2.05 -19.51
N GLN A 42 -19.49 -1.83 -18.99
CA GLN A 42 -18.78 -0.57 -19.14
C GLN A 42 -17.72 -0.64 -20.25
N ASN A 43 -17.45 0.51 -20.87
CA ASN A 43 -16.40 0.67 -21.86
C ASN A 43 -15.14 1.25 -21.20
N GLU A 44 -14.02 0.54 -21.28
CA GLU A 44 -12.74 0.95 -20.69
C GLU A 44 -12.27 2.32 -21.19
N ASP A 45 -12.47 2.58 -22.48
CA ASP A 45 -11.97 3.78 -23.15
C ASP A 45 -12.72 5.06 -22.73
N GLU A 46 -13.87 4.90 -22.09
CA GLU A 46 -14.72 6.00 -21.61
C GLU A 46 -14.49 6.33 -20.12
N LEU A 47 -13.64 5.55 -19.44
CA LEU A 47 -13.38 5.72 -18.01
C LEU A 47 -12.43 6.90 -17.74
N PRO A 48 -12.86 7.94 -17.00
CA PRO A 48 -12.06 9.13 -16.79
C PRO A 48 -10.83 8.82 -15.93
N ASN A 49 -9.66 9.31 -16.34
CA ASN A 49 -8.40 9.23 -15.58
C ASN A 49 -7.97 7.81 -15.17
N LYS A 50 -8.48 6.77 -15.85
CA LYS A 50 -8.24 5.34 -15.55
C LYS A 50 -6.79 5.02 -15.25
N ASP A 51 -5.89 5.33 -16.18
CA ASP A 51 -4.48 4.95 -16.05
C ASP A 51 -3.80 5.64 -14.85
N ALA A 52 -4.12 6.92 -14.63
CA ALA A 52 -3.60 7.67 -13.49
C ALA A 52 -4.11 7.11 -12.16
N CYS A 53 -5.39 6.73 -12.09
CA CYS A 53 -5.96 6.06 -10.92
C CYS A 53 -5.33 4.69 -10.67
N VAL A 54 -5.17 3.85 -11.70
CA VAL A 54 -4.54 2.52 -11.60
C VAL A 54 -3.11 2.62 -11.07
N ILE A 55 -2.29 3.51 -11.63
CA ILE A 55 -0.90 3.70 -11.20
C ILE A 55 -0.84 4.15 -9.74
N ARG A 56 -1.63 5.16 -9.36
CA ARG A 56 -1.59 5.73 -8.01
C ARG A 56 -2.21 4.78 -6.98
N LEU A 57 -3.22 4.01 -7.36
CA LEU A 57 -3.84 2.98 -6.51
C LEU A 57 -2.84 1.85 -6.24
N THR A 58 -2.11 1.39 -7.26
CA THR A 58 -1.08 0.36 -7.10
C THR A 58 -0.04 0.78 -6.07
N GLY A 59 0.51 2.00 -6.20
CA GLY A 59 1.46 2.55 -5.23
C GLY A 59 0.87 2.69 -3.83
N LYS A 60 -0.42 3.06 -3.71
CA LYS A 60 -1.11 3.10 -2.42
C LYS A 60 -1.23 1.72 -1.79
N LEU A 61 -1.75 0.72 -2.51
CA LEU A 61 -1.92 -0.65 -2.02
C LEU A 61 -0.60 -1.24 -1.53
N MET A 62 0.48 -1.02 -2.28
CA MET A 62 1.81 -1.46 -1.87
C MET A 62 2.26 -0.83 -0.55
N ALA A 63 1.78 0.37 -0.19
CA ALA A 63 2.10 1.05 1.06
C ALA A 63 1.11 0.75 2.19
N GLU A 64 0.02 0.03 1.93
CA GLU A 64 -1.02 -0.25 2.92
C GLU A 64 -0.51 -1.18 4.03
N PRO A 65 -0.78 -0.89 5.32
CA PRO A 65 -0.31 -1.70 6.43
C PRO A 65 -0.73 -3.17 6.35
N ALA A 66 -1.94 -3.46 5.84
CA ALA A 66 -2.43 -4.83 5.68
C ALA A 66 -1.54 -5.64 4.70
N VAL A 67 -1.18 -5.04 3.56
CA VAL A 67 -0.28 -5.64 2.56
C VAL A 67 1.14 -5.75 3.11
N GLN A 68 1.62 -4.69 3.77
CA GLN A 68 2.95 -4.64 4.36
C GLN A 68 3.11 -5.57 5.57
N ALA A 69 2.04 -6.04 6.21
CA ALA A 69 2.08 -6.97 7.33
C ALA A 69 1.72 -8.41 6.95
N SER A 70 1.23 -8.67 5.73
CA SER A 70 0.76 -9.99 5.31
C SER A 70 1.87 -11.05 5.43
N PRO A 71 1.58 -12.26 5.94
CA PRO A 71 2.54 -13.36 5.92
C PRO A 71 2.67 -14.00 4.53
N ILE A 72 1.83 -13.63 3.57
CA ILE A 72 1.80 -14.21 2.22
C ILE A 72 2.98 -13.63 1.42
N GLY A 73 3.78 -14.50 0.81
CA GLY A 73 4.99 -14.10 0.07
C GLY A 73 4.69 -13.28 -1.18
N GLU A 74 3.57 -13.56 -1.84
CA GLU A 74 3.10 -12.90 -3.05
C GLU A 74 1.58 -12.76 -3.01
N LEU A 75 1.08 -11.52 -3.07
CA LEU A 75 -0.35 -11.23 -3.09
C LEU A 75 -0.80 -11.00 -4.53
N GLU A 76 -1.69 -11.85 -5.01
CA GLU A 76 -2.27 -11.79 -6.34
C GLU A 76 -3.75 -11.48 -6.25
N PHE A 77 -4.16 -10.36 -6.86
CA PHE A 77 -5.53 -9.87 -6.79
C PHE A 77 -6.20 -9.87 -8.16
N ARG A 78 -7.45 -10.33 -8.18
CA ARG A 78 -8.42 -9.98 -9.22
C ARG A 78 -9.08 -8.67 -8.84
N VAL A 79 -8.94 -7.67 -9.71
CA VAL A 79 -9.49 -6.33 -9.49
C VAL A 79 -10.55 -6.04 -10.53
N VAL A 80 -11.79 -5.79 -10.07
CA VAL A 80 -12.85 -5.27 -10.92
C VAL A 80 -12.97 -3.77 -10.71
N TYR A 81 -13.02 -2.99 -11.78
CA TYR A 81 -13.11 -1.55 -11.70
C TYR A 81 -14.05 -0.94 -12.74
N GLY A 82 -14.57 0.24 -12.45
CA GLY A 82 -15.50 0.93 -13.33
C GLY A 82 -15.94 2.28 -12.78
N GLN A 83 -16.73 3.00 -13.56
CA GLN A 83 -17.41 4.21 -13.12
C GLN A 83 -18.39 3.88 -12.00
N SER A 84 -18.37 4.69 -10.94
CA SER A 84 -19.30 4.59 -9.82
C SER A 84 -20.74 4.76 -10.30
N THR A 85 -21.63 3.93 -9.75
CA THR A 85 -23.08 4.04 -10.01
C THR A 85 -23.71 5.25 -9.32
N GLU A 86 -23.02 5.84 -8.33
CA GLU A 86 -23.50 6.99 -7.57
C GLU A 86 -22.96 8.31 -8.12
N MET A 87 -21.70 8.33 -8.60
CA MET A 87 -21.01 9.54 -9.06
C MET A 87 -20.18 9.28 -10.33
N ALA A 88 -20.61 9.82 -11.47
CA ALA A 88 -19.97 9.57 -12.77
C ALA A 88 -18.47 9.98 -12.86
N GLU A 89 -18.01 10.92 -12.03
CA GLU A 89 -16.60 11.34 -12.04
C GLU A 89 -15.68 10.47 -11.16
N ILE A 90 -16.23 9.46 -10.50
CA ILE A 90 -15.50 8.59 -9.58
C ILE A 90 -15.36 7.20 -10.20
N LEU A 91 -14.13 6.69 -10.17
CA LEU A 91 -13.86 5.27 -10.42
C LEU A 91 -13.89 4.49 -9.11
N GLU A 92 -14.61 3.37 -9.11
CA GLU A 92 -14.62 2.37 -8.05
C GLU A 92 -13.77 1.18 -8.46
N PHE A 93 -13.08 0.63 -7.47
CA PHE A 93 -12.21 -0.53 -7.60
C PHE A 93 -12.56 -1.52 -6.49
N LYS A 94 -12.59 -2.80 -6.81
CA LYS A 94 -12.77 -3.89 -5.84
C LYS A 94 -11.74 -4.95 -6.14
N GLY A 95 -10.85 -5.21 -5.19
CA GLY A 95 -9.83 -6.24 -5.29
C GLY A 95 -10.14 -7.40 -4.34
N ILE A 96 -9.97 -8.61 -4.85
CA ILE A 96 -10.02 -9.84 -4.07
C ILE A 96 -8.82 -10.73 -4.42
N CYS A 97 -8.24 -11.41 -3.44
CA CYS A 97 -7.19 -12.40 -3.71
C CYS A 97 -7.69 -13.47 -4.69
N GLU A 98 -6.86 -13.84 -5.66
CA GLU A 98 -7.20 -14.88 -6.63
C GLU A 98 -7.29 -16.27 -6.01
N ASP A 99 -6.50 -16.54 -4.96
CA ASP A 99 -6.62 -17.77 -4.18
C ASP A 99 -7.80 -17.68 -3.21
N ASP A 100 -8.85 -18.45 -3.50
CA ASP A 100 -10.06 -18.58 -2.68
C ASP A 100 -9.75 -18.97 -1.23
N ALA A 101 -8.68 -19.73 -0.98
CA ALA A 101 -8.30 -20.14 0.37
C ALA A 101 -7.85 -18.96 1.25
N LEU A 102 -7.40 -17.86 0.62
CA LEU A 102 -6.87 -16.67 1.30
C LEU A 102 -7.93 -15.57 1.45
N GLN A 103 -9.09 -15.68 0.83
CA GLN A 103 -10.09 -14.60 0.78
C GLN A 103 -10.61 -14.16 2.15
N ASN A 104 -10.52 -15.00 3.19
CA ASN A 104 -10.92 -14.62 4.55
C ASN A 104 -9.85 -13.78 5.28
N ASN A 105 -8.66 -13.62 4.70
CA ASN A 105 -7.59 -12.82 5.28
C ASN A 105 -7.85 -11.33 5.06
N VAL A 106 -7.38 -10.51 6.02
CA VAL A 106 -7.68 -9.07 6.07
C VAL A 106 -7.12 -8.32 4.86
N GLU A 107 -5.98 -8.76 4.35
CA GLU A 107 -5.27 -8.20 3.20
C GLU A 107 -5.89 -8.62 1.87
N CYS A 108 -6.83 -9.56 1.87
CA CYS A 108 -7.31 -10.21 0.65
C CYS A 108 -8.60 -9.64 0.08
N GLN A 109 -9.26 -8.72 0.77
CA GLN A 109 -10.46 -8.05 0.26
C GLN A 109 -10.36 -6.55 0.50
N TRP A 110 -10.51 -5.77 -0.55
CA TRP A 110 -10.50 -4.32 -0.43
C TRP A 110 -11.35 -3.65 -1.50
N SER A 111 -11.76 -2.43 -1.20
CA SER A 111 -12.37 -1.51 -2.15
C SER A 111 -11.60 -0.20 -2.17
N ALA A 112 -11.65 0.48 -3.31
CA ALA A 112 -11.10 1.81 -3.43
C ALA A 112 -11.97 2.71 -4.31
N THR A 113 -11.84 4.01 -4.08
CA THR A 113 -12.39 5.05 -4.96
C THR A 113 -11.27 5.95 -5.45
N CYS A 114 -11.38 6.47 -6.66
CA CYS A 114 -10.51 7.47 -7.24
C CYS A 114 -11.35 8.56 -7.91
N ASP A 115 -11.17 9.81 -7.49
CA ASP A 115 -11.88 10.95 -8.08
C ASP A 115 -11.08 11.63 -9.21
N SER A 116 -11.67 12.65 -9.82
CA SER A 116 -11.06 13.46 -10.89
C SER A 116 -9.79 14.21 -10.46
N GLN A 117 -9.53 14.34 -9.16
CA GLN A 117 -8.33 14.95 -8.60
C GLN A 117 -7.28 13.91 -8.17
N LEU A 118 -7.51 12.62 -8.47
CA LEU A 118 -6.67 11.49 -8.08
C LEU A 118 -6.57 11.31 -6.55
N ASN A 119 -7.59 11.74 -5.81
CA ASN A 119 -7.72 11.37 -4.40
C ASN A 119 -8.17 9.92 -4.34
N ILE A 120 -7.35 9.08 -3.71
CA ILE A 120 -7.62 7.65 -3.57
C ILE A 120 -7.89 7.31 -2.12
N VAL A 121 -9.00 6.66 -1.87
CA VAL A 121 -9.37 6.09 -0.56
C VAL A 121 -9.46 4.59 -0.70
N VAL A 122 -8.61 3.86 0.02
CA VAL A 122 -8.60 2.39 0.08
C VAL A 122 -9.23 1.94 1.40
N LYS A 123 -10.01 0.87 1.36
CA LYS A 123 -10.62 0.23 2.53
C LYS A 123 -10.46 -1.28 2.41
N PHE A 124 -9.76 -1.89 3.36
CA PHE A 124 -9.76 -3.34 3.50
C PHE A 124 -11.02 -3.79 4.24
N HIS A 125 -11.57 -4.91 3.80
CA HIS A 125 -12.72 -5.56 4.42
C HIS A 125 -12.18 -6.70 5.26
N ASN A 126 -12.33 -6.59 6.58
CA ASN A 126 -12.13 -7.75 7.44
C ASN A 126 -13.27 -8.72 7.11
N GLY A 127 -12.96 -9.95 6.70
CA GLY A 127 -13.98 -11.00 6.61
C GLY A 127 -14.78 -11.03 7.91
N GLU A 128 -16.11 -10.98 7.81
CA GLU A 128 -17.01 -11.07 8.97
C GLU A 128 -16.91 -12.44 9.67
#